data_AF-A0A6J4PLR9-F1
#
_entry.id   AF-A0A6J4PLR9-F1
#
_cell.length_a   1.000
_cell.length_b   1.000
_cell.length_c   1.000
_cell.angle_alpha   90.00
_cell.angle_beta   90.00
_cell.angle_gamma   90.00
#
_symmetry.space_group_name_H-M   'P 1'
#
loop_
_entity.id
_entity.type
_entity.pdbx_description
1 polymer ?
#
loop_
_entity_poly.entity_id
_entity_poly.type
_entity_poly.pdbx_seq_one_letter_code
_entity_poly.pdbx_strand_id
1 'polypeptide(L)' 'SLMEKKEVSYPGTFHVGFVQESEERVEEINQRLKDDGFEVKPPARLHGAWSFYLDAPGGFTVEVLGSDDPRFPFGG' A
#
# COMPACT_ATOMS: atom_id res chain seq x y z
N SER A 1 5.95 -2.48 33.05
CA SER A 1 5.70 -1.20 32.37
C SER A 1 4.68 -1.47 31.28
N LEU A 2 3.43 -1.09 31.52
CA LEU A 2 2.37 -1.23 30.52
C LEU A 2 2.55 -0.04 29.57
N MET A 3 2.89 -0.28 28.32
CA MET A 3 2.88 0.79 27.31
C MET A 3 1.43 1.28 27.22
N GLU A 4 1.16 2.49 27.72
CA GLU A 4 -0.09 3.21 27.45
C GLU A 4 -0.22 3.34 25.94
N LYS A 5 -1.10 2.53 25.33
CA LYS A 5 -1.46 2.65 23.92
C LYS A 5 -2.25 3.95 23.77
N LYS A 6 -1.56 5.03 23.43
CA LYS A 6 -2.23 6.26 22.99
C LYS A 6 -2.94 5.93 21.69
N GLU A 7 -4.25 6.09 21.64
CA GLU A 7 -5.04 5.91 20.43
C GLU A 7 -4.59 6.95 19.41
N VAL A 8 -3.99 6.50 18.30
CA VAL A 8 -3.51 7.38 17.23
C VAL A 8 -4.60 7.46 16.17
N SER A 9 -5.04 8.69 15.87
CA SER A 9 -5.98 8.95 14.79
C SER A 9 -5.23 9.59 13.62
N TYR A 10 -5.37 8.98 12.43
CA TYR A 10 -4.80 9.49 11.20
C TYR A 10 -5.86 10.23 10.38
N PRO A 11 -5.48 11.30 9.64
CA PRO A 11 -6.38 11.90 8.65
C PRO A 11 -6.83 10.85 7.64
N GLY A 12 -8.09 10.93 7.16
CA GLY A 12 -8.65 9.91 6.25
C GLY A 12 -7.95 9.78 4.89
N THR A 13 -7.06 10.71 4.54
CA THR A 13 -6.26 10.66 3.30
C THR A 13 -4.83 10.20 3.55
N PHE A 14 -4.42 9.99 4.81
CA PHE A 14 -3.07 9.57 5.15
C PHE A 14 -2.87 8.10 4.78
N HIS A 15 -1.78 7.82 4.07
CA HIS A 15 -1.34 6.46 3.77
C HIS A 15 0.18 6.42 3.66
N VAL A 16 0.74 5.21 3.78
CA VAL A 16 2.16 4.94 3.56
C VAL A 16 2.31 4.14 2.27
N GLY A 17 3.01 4.71 1.29
CA GLY A 17 3.26 4.06 0.00
C GLY A 17 4.51 3.18 0.00
N PHE A 18 4.39 1.99 -0.57
CA PHE A 18 5.49 1.04 -0.82
C PHE A 18 5.62 0.77 -2.30
N VAL A 19 6.54 1.49 -2.94
CA VAL A 19 6.78 1.38 -4.39
C VAL A 19 7.43 0.03 -4.72
N GLN A 20 6.96 -0.61 -5.78
CA GLN A 20 7.46 -1.86 -6.33
C GLN A 20 8.07 -1.64 -7.71
N GLU A 21 9.01 -2.49 -8.09
CA GLU A 21 9.77 -2.39 -9.34
C GLU A 21 8.94 -2.60 -10.62
N SER A 22 7.75 -3.21 -10.51
CA SER A 22 6.87 -3.47 -11.65
C SER A 22 5.38 -3.56 -11.27
N GLU A 23 4.48 -3.37 -12.24
CA GLU A 23 3.05 -3.68 -12.10
C GLU A 23 2.80 -5.16 -11.75
N GLU A 24 3.60 -6.08 -12.31
CA GLU A 24 3.53 -7.52 -12.01
C GLU A 24 3.82 -7.79 -10.53
N ARG A 25 4.82 -7.10 -9.97
CA ARG A 25 5.16 -7.25 -8.56
C ARG A 25 4.04 -6.78 -7.64
N VAL A 26 3.29 -5.75 -8.04
CA VAL A 26 2.08 -5.31 -7.32
C VAL A 26 1.02 -6.41 -7.32
N GLU A 27 0.78 -7.07 -8.46
CA GLU A 27 -0.18 -8.16 -8.57
C GLU A 27 0.22 -9.37 -7.70
N GLU A 28 1.50 -9.76 -7.73
CA GLU A 28 2.01 -10.85 -6.89
C GLU A 28 1.80 -10.58 -5.40
N ILE A 29 2.03 -9.34 -4.94
CA ILE A 29 1.83 -8.96 -3.54
C ILE A 29 0.33 -8.97 -3.21
N ASN A 30 -0.51 -8.45 -4.10
CA ASN A 30 -1.96 -8.49 -3.92
C ASN A 30 -2.47 -9.92 -3.76
N GLN A 31 -2.02 -10.84 -4.62
CA GLN A 31 -2.42 -12.24 -4.56
C GLN A 31 -1.93 -12.92 -3.28
N ARG A 32 -0.68 -12.72 -2.88
CA ARG A 32 -0.15 -13.26 -1.62
C ARG A 32 -0.95 -12.78 -0.40
N LEU A 33 -1.32 -11.50 -0.36
CA LEU A 33 -2.14 -10.96 0.71
C LEU A 33 -3.54 -11.60 0.75
N LYS A 34 -4.17 -11.82 -0.42
CA LYS A 34 -5.45 -12.55 -0.49
C LYS A 34 -5.31 -13.99 0.00
N ASP A 35 -4.26 -14.68 -0.42
CA ASP A 35 -3.99 -16.08 -0.04
C ASP A 35 -3.72 -16.21 1.47
N ASP A 36 -3.08 -15.19 2.07
CA ASP A 36 -2.84 -15.09 3.51
C ASP A 36 -4.09 -14.64 4.31
N GLY A 37 -5.23 -14.41 3.65
CA GLY A 37 -6.52 -14.10 4.27
C GLY A 37 -6.79 -12.62 4.53
N PHE A 38 -6.00 -11.71 3.94
CA PHE A 38 -6.28 -10.27 4.03
C PHE A 38 -7.40 -9.86 3.06
N GLU A 39 -8.26 -8.94 3.52
CA GLU A 39 -9.24 -8.29 2.65
C GLU A 39 -8.55 -7.21 1.80
N VAL A 40 -8.20 -7.54 0.57
CA VAL A 40 -7.62 -6.60 -0.39
C VAL A 40 -8.37 -6.59 -1.71
N LYS A 41 -8.62 -5.38 -2.23
CA LYS A 41 -9.18 -5.21 -3.57
C LYS A 41 -8.10 -5.47 -4.62
N PRO A 42 -8.47 -5.92 -5.84
CA PRO A 42 -7.53 -6.00 -6.94
C PRO A 42 -6.86 -4.63 -7.22
N PRO A 43 -5.61 -4.62 -7.73
CA PRO A 43 -4.99 -3.39 -8.18
C PRO A 43 -5.77 -2.72 -9.32
N ALA A 44 -5.64 -1.40 -9.40
CA ALA A 44 -6.23 -0.58 -10.44
C ALA A 44 -5.32 0.61 -10.74
N ARG A 45 -5.58 1.31 -11.85
CA ARG A 45 -4.88 2.56 -12.16
C ARG A 45 -5.44 3.68 -11.27
N LEU A 46 -4.69 4.08 -10.24
CA LEU A 46 -5.04 5.10 -9.27
C LEU A 46 -3.96 6.20 -9.29
N HIS A 47 -4.38 7.45 -9.47
CA HIS A 47 -3.48 8.60 -9.55
C HIS A 47 -2.31 8.45 -10.55
N GLY A 48 -2.48 7.62 -11.58
CA GLY A 48 -1.47 7.34 -12.61
C GLY A 48 -0.57 6.12 -12.34
N ALA A 49 -0.59 5.57 -11.13
CA ALA A 49 0.13 4.33 -10.78
C ALA A 49 -0.79 3.12 -10.86
N TRP A 50 -0.23 1.94 -11.10
CA TRP A 50 -0.95 0.68 -10.85
C TRP A 50 -0.80 0.36 -9.37
N SER A 51 -1.90 0.40 -8.61
CA SER A 51 -1.82 0.28 -7.16
C SER A 51 -3.09 -0.30 -6.53
N PHE A 52 -2.96 -0.71 -5.27
CA PHE A 52 -4.07 -1.02 -4.39
C PHE A 52 -3.78 -0.54 -2.97
N TYR A 53 -4.85 -0.41 -2.19
CA TYR A 53 -4.80 -0.04 -0.78
C TYR A 53 -5.21 -1.20 0.11
N LEU A 54 -4.63 -1.25 1.31
CA LEU A 54 -5.04 -2.13 2.38
C LEU A 54 -4.96 -1.41 3.74
N ASP A 55 -5.87 -1.76 4.65
CA ASP A 55 -5.79 -1.29 6.03
C ASP A 55 -4.83 -2.18 6.81
N ALA A 56 -3.75 -1.58 7.30
CA ALA A 56 -2.72 -2.28 8.05
C ALA A 56 -3.05 -2.32 9.55
N PRO A 57 -2.59 -3.35 10.28
CA PRO A 57 -2.60 -3.32 11.74
C PRO A 57 -1.95 -2.04 12.28
N GLY A 58 -2.66 -1.32 13.14
CA GLY A 58 -2.23 0.00 13.63
C GLY A 58 -3.09 1.17 13.15
N GLY A 59 -4.12 0.91 12.32
CA GLY A 59 -5.16 1.88 12.00
C GLY A 59 -4.77 2.90 10.94
N PHE A 60 -3.84 2.54 10.04
CA PHE A 60 -3.44 3.36 8.91
C PHE A 60 -3.52 2.55 7.62
N THR A 61 -3.66 3.27 6.51
CA THR A 61 -3.75 2.65 5.18
C THR A 61 -2.36 2.55 4.54
N VAL A 62 -2.11 1.45 3.86
CA VAL A 62 -0.93 1.21 3.04
C VAL A 62 -1.32 1.25 1.57
N GLU A 63 -0.48 1.87 0.74
CA GLU A 63 -0.56 1.76 -0.72
C GLU A 63 0.60 0.91 -1.24
N VAL A 64 0.32 -0.08 -2.08
CA VAL A 64 1.34 -0.79 -2.85
C VAL A 64 1.19 -0.39 -4.30
N LEU A 65 2.25 0.19 -4.89
CA LEU A 65 2.20 0.84 -6.20
C LEU A 65 3.40 0.49 -7.07
N GLY A 66 3.19 0.33 -8.38
CA GLY A 66 4.25 0.03 -9.36
C GLY A 66 5.02 1.28 -9.80
N SER A 67 6.31 1.13 -10.07
CA SER A 67 7.22 2.21 -10.50
C SER A 67 7.26 2.45 -12.01
N ASP A 68 6.38 1.82 -12.79
CA ASP A 68 6.42 1.74 -14.25
C ASP A 68 6.22 3.10 -14.97
N ASP A 69 6.23 4.21 -14.23
CA ASP A 69 6.32 5.55 -14.78
C ASP A 69 7.80 5.95 -15.01
N PRO A 70 8.29 5.95 -16.26
CA PRO A 70 9.67 6.34 -16.58
C PRO A 70 9.98 7.81 -16.26
N ARG A 71 9.00 8.62 -15.86
CA ARG A 71 9.20 10.00 -15.40
C ARG A 71 9.63 10.10 -13.93
N PHE A 72 9.55 9.00 -13.19
CA PHE A 72 9.96 8.94 -11.78
C PHE A 72 10.90 7.74 -11.51
N PRO A 73 12.09 7.69 -12.15
CA PRO A 73 13.13 6.78 -11.69
C PRO A 73 13.50 7.16 -10.24
N PHE A 74 13.72 6.17 -9.37
CA PHE A 74 13.95 6.41 -7.95
C PHE A 74 15.03 7.47 -7.66
N GLY A 75 14.69 8.41 -6.78
CA GLY A 75 15.51 9.56 -6.39
C GLY A 75 15.21 10.77 -7.28
N GLY A 76 14.62 11.82 -6.68
CA GLY A 76 14.52 13.12 -7.35
C GLY A 76 15.89 13.68 -7.75
#